data_AF-A0A7I4XZK2-F1
#
_entry.id   AF-A0A7I4XZK2-F1
#
_cell.length_a   1.000
_cell.length_b   1.000
_cell.length_c   1.000
_cell.angle_alpha   90.00
_cell.angle_beta   90.00
_cell.angle_gamma   90.00
#
_symmetry.space_group_name_H-M   'P 1'
#
loop_
_entity.id
_entity.type
_entity.pdbx_description
1 polymer ?
#
loop_
_entity_poly.entity_id
_entity_poly.type
_entity_poly.pdbx_seq_one_letter_code
_entity_poly.pdbx_strand_id
1 'polypeptide(L)'
;MHEELKPNTLEFFNSRSRVKHLDAEEKIVFLFDYSTKPAKTTPDEVNGPLLRSSSAEVIDWRVLRDLKRDNKWGVMRHPMVLNFINERLLDCAFFYTLHILAFGVFLLLLSSHIFSSTVAKDIAVTAFIALFLFFMLLKGAIKARISHSISFWFVIAYTFNLATYLATFLYVWLPTMFSYDDYHEEVKKVILWFLPIVAIISAWVNFLYILRKSPYGIYIFMMVRILRSFGHIATIWIPTLVAFSFAFHLIMRDSGTEPWESLKTDDNATVLQKLFIILQAITKTSTMMIGEVDANDILGTRQWIPSILVLVFEIITVILLMNLMVSLAVGDVSDLRNTAQDKILKIKVNFVIEALQLSEHVGVGGLPLTPLHKRTTNNVLVVHNDGSYFTVYDETLRIGGERHQMIASLANDNGKDTDKAFQLSFLEPGMRVRIHPLKGRPQSVFFKSCSMRLIETIDSGIPELQTDPDNYEDTSGYDRSYAKWIIGLDWTGYIDL
;
A
#
# COMPACT_ATOMS: atom_id res chain seq x y z
N MET A 1 -41.77 -10.90 -8.37
CA MET A 1 -41.09 -11.12 -7.07
C MET A 1 -39.62 -10.82 -7.31
N HIS A 2 -39.24 -9.53 -7.32
CA HIS A 2 -37.86 -9.13 -7.51
C HIS A 2 -37.14 -9.34 -6.18
N GLU A 3 -36.22 -10.30 -6.12
CA GLU A 3 -35.26 -10.39 -5.02
C GLU A 3 -34.56 -9.02 -4.90
N GLU A 4 -34.66 -8.37 -3.75
CA GLU A 4 -33.88 -7.17 -3.48
C GLU A 4 -32.39 -7.58 -3.52
N LEU A 5 -31.75 -7.30 -4.65
CA LEU A 5 -30.32 -7.53 -4.84
C LEU A 5 -29.57 -6.83 -3.71
N LYS A 6 -28.86 -7.62 -2.89
CA LYS A 6 -28.09 -7.09 -1.75
C LYS A 6 -26.89 -6.31 -2.27
N PRO A 7 -26.46 -5.23 -1.59
CA PRO A 7 -25.29 -4.42 -1.97
C PRO A 7 -23.95 -5.13 -1.68
N ASN A 8 -23.86 -6.42 -1.98
CA ASN A 8 -22.68 -7.27 -1.78
C ASN A 8 -22.44 -8.27 -2.93
N THR A 9 -23.16 -8.10 -4.04
CA THR A 9 -23.08 -8.94 -5.25
C THR A 9 -22.65 -8.10 -6.45
N LEU A 10 -21.96 -8.72 -7.41
CA LEU A 10 -21.53 -8.06 -8.65
C LEU A 10 -22.74 -7.57 -9.47
N GLU A 11 -23.79 -8.39 -9.57
CA GLU A 11 -25.03 -8.07 -10.31
C GLU A 11 -25.70 -6.78 -9.83
N PHE A 12 -25.69 -6.54 -8.52
CA PHE A 12 -26.18 -5.30 -7.94
C PHE A 12 -25.41 -4.08 -8.45
N PHE A 13 -24.07 -4.14 -8.45
CA PHE A 13 -23.23 -3.02 -8.91
C PHE A 13 -23.31 -2.84 -10.43
N ASN A 14 -23.35 -3.94 -11.20
CA ASN A 14 -23.52 -3.91 -12.65
C ASN A 14 -24.85 -3.26 -13.04
N SER A 15 -25.95 -3.56 -12.32
CA SER A 15 -27.26 -2.96 -12.60
C SER A 15 -27.25 -1.42 -12.46
N ARG A 16 -26.39 -0.90 -11.59
CA ARG A 16 -26.22 0.52 -11.21
C ARG A 16 -25.01 1.20 -11.83
N SER A 17 -24.42 0.57 -12.85
CA SER A 17 -23.26 1.11 -13.56
C SER A 17 -23.48 1.06 -15.06
N ARG A 18 -22.93 2.02 -15.80
CA ARG A 18 -22.84 1.98 -17.27
C ARG A 18 -21.44 2.35 -17.70
N VAL A 19 -21.00 1.80 -18.82
CA VAL A 19 -19.69 2.07 -19.43
C VAL A 19 -19.87 2.60 -20.84
N LYS A 20 -18.96 3.47 -21.27
CA LYS A 20 -18.88 3.99 -22.64
C LYS A 20 -17.42 4.00 -23.07
N HIS A 21 -17.12 3.26 -24.13
CA HIS A 21 -15.81 3.28 -24.77
C HIS A 21 -15.79 4.37 -25.85
N LEU A 22 -14.88 5.34 -25.70
CA LEU A 22 -14.62 6.37 -26.69
C LEU A 22 -13.25 6.11 -27.30
N ASP A 23 -13.16 5.06 -28.14
CA ASP A 23 -11.91 4.63 -28.77
C ASP A 23 -11.24 5.75 -29.58
N ALA A 24 -12.04 6.63 -30.20
CA ALA A 24 -11.54 7.77 -30.97
C ALA A 24 -10.86 8.85 -30.10
N GLU A 25 -11.20 8.92 -28.82
CA GLU A 25 -10.66 9.89 -27.85
C GLU A 25 -9.75 9.21 -26.82
N GLU A 26 -9.43 7.92 -27.01
CA GLU A 26 -8.60 7.11 -26.11
C GLU A 26 -9.03 7.19 -24.64
N LYS A 27 -10.36 7.19 -24.39
CA LYS A 27 -10.93 7.30 -23.03
C LYS A 27 -12.14 6.39 -22.81
N ILE A 28 -12.33 5.98 -21.56
CA ILE A 28 -13.45 5.18 -21.08
C ILE A 28 -14.20 5.98 -20.03
N VAL A 29 -15.53 6.07 -20.18
CA VAL A 29 -16.40 6.80 -19.26
C VAL A 29 -17.29 5.81 -18.52
N PHE A 30 -17.26 5.87 -17.20
CA PHE A 30 -18.13 5.13 -16.31
C PHE A 30 -19.15 6.04 -15.63
N LEU A 31 -20.39 5.59 -15.59
CA LEU A 31 -21.53 6.29 -15.00
C LEU A 31 -22.11 5.42 -13.87
N PHE A 32 -22.34 6.00 -12.69
CA PHE A 32 -22.72 5.27 -11.49
C PHE A 32 -23.96 5.84 -10.79
N ASP A 33 -24.80 4.98 -10.22
CA ASP A 33 -25.94 5.41 -9.38
C ASP A 33 -25.78 4.97 -7.91
N TYR A 34 -25.35 5.93 -7.08
CA TYR A 34 -25.15 5.76 -5.64
C TYR A 34 -26.43 5.96 -4.79
N SER A 35 -27.60 6.20 -5.41
CA SER A 35 -28.83 6.56 -4.67
C SER A 35 -29.48 5.36 -3.96
N THR A 36 -29.87 5.53 -2.70
CA THR A 36 -30.51 4.47 -1.90
C THR A 36 -31.97 4.20 -2.26
N LYS A 37 -32.68 5.17 -2.85
CA LYS A 37 -34.07 5.01 -3.28
C LYS A 37 -34.10 4.77 -4.80
N PRO A 38 -34.80 3.72 -5.28
CA PRO A 38 -35.11 3.64 -6.70
C PRO A 38 -35.94 4.87 -7.10
N ALA A 39 -35.70 5.41 -8.30
CA ALA A 39 -36.49 6.50 -8.86
C ALA A 39 -37.97 6.06 -8.88
N LYS A 40 -38.78 6.59 -7.96
CA LYS A 40 -40.23 6.45 -8.08
C LYS A 40 -40.65 7.29 -9.27
N THR A 41 -41.11 6.63 -10.32
CA THR A 41 -41.93 7.22 -11.38
C THR A 41 -43.32 7.48 -10.82
N THR A 42 -43.48 8.58 -10.08
CA THR A 42 -44.80 9.17 -9.80
C THR A 42 -44.79 10.62 -10.26
N PRO A 43 -45.66 11.01 -11.20
CA PRO A 43 -45.60 12.31 -11.89
C PRO A 43 -46.02 13.53 -11.05
N ASP A 44 -46.24 13.40 -9.73
CA ASP A 44 -46.90 14.42 -8.92
C ASP A 44 -45.99 15.26 -7.99
N GLU A 45 -44.67 15.08 -8.02
CA GLU A 45 -43.73 15.91 -7.21
C GLU A 45 -42.93 16.90 -8.07
N VAL A 46 -43.62 17.74 -8.86
CA VAL A 46 -42.97 18.82 -9.63
C VAL A 46 -42.84 20.13 -8.83
N ASN A 47 -43.58 20.32 -7.72
CA ASN A 47 -43.66 21.62 -7.05
C ASN A 47 -43.51 21.56 -5.51
N GLY A 48 -42.43 20.96 -5.02
CA GLY A 48 -42.02 21.07 -3.62
C GLY A 48 -40.62 21.68 -3.50
N PRO A 49 -40.35 22.59 -2.54
CA PRO A 49 -38.98 23.09 -2.33
C PRO A 49 -38.07 21.91 -2.06
N LEU A 50 -36.93 21.86 -2.78
CA LEU A 50 -35.85 20.87 -2.70
C LEU A 50 -35.28 20.77 -1.28
N LEU A 51 -36.04 20.17 -0.38
CA LEU A 51 -35.60 19.78 0.94
C LEU A 51 -34.63 18.62 0.74
N ARG A 52 -33.34 18.95 0.84
CA ARG A 52 -32.20 18.08 1.20
C ARG A 52 -32.68 16.75 1.82
N SER A 53 -33.01 15.78 0.97
CA SER A 53 -33.40 14.45 1.39
C SER A 53 -32.13 13.74 1.84
N SER A 54 -32.01 13.56 3.16
CA SER A 54 -31.11 12.65 3.88
C SER A 54 -30.33 11.69 2.94
N SER A 55 -29.10 12.08 2.64
CA SER A 55 -28.18 11.55 1.64
C SER A 55 -27.50 10.27 2.11
N ALA A 56 -28.27 9.19 2.28
CA ALA A 56 -27.70 7.86 2.44
C ALA A 56 -27.28 7.35 1.06
N GLU A 57 -25.97 7.18 0.84
CA GLU A 57 -25.44 6.47 -0.32
C GLU A 57 -25.53 4.95 -0.10
N VAL A 58 -25.62 4.20 -1.20
CA VAL A 58 -25.71 2.73 -1.18
C VAL A 58 -24.45 2.06 -0.59
N ILE A 59 -23.29 2.71 -0.75
CA ILE A 59 -22.02 2.22 -0.24
C ILE A 59 -21.67 2.97 1.04
N ASP A 60 -21.46 2.21 2.12
CA ASP A 60 -21.01 2.72 3.41
C ASP A 60 -19.81 1.88 3.90
N TRP A 61 -19.11 2.35 4.94
CA TRP A 61 -17.99 1.63 5.54
C TRP A 61 -18.37 0.23 6.02
N ARG A 62 -19.65 0.02 6.37
CA ARG A 62 -20.21 -1.30 6.75
C ARG A 62 -20.16 -2.28 5.57
N VAL A 63 -20.59 -1.83 4.38
CA VAL A 63 -20.54 -2.62 3.14
C VAL A 63 -19.11 -2.96 2.77
N LEU A 64 -18.20 -1.98 2.79
CA LEU A 64 -16.77 -2.20 2.52
C LEU A 64 -16.15 -3.19 3.51
N ARG A 65 -16.51 -3.09 4.79
CA ARG A 65 -16.05 -4.01 5.84
C ARG A 65 -16.58 -5.43 5.62
N ASP A 66 -17.84 -5.59 5.24
CA ASP A 66 -18.44 -6.90 4.98
C ASP A 66 -17.81 -7.54 3.73
N LEU A 67 -17.63 -6.80 2.63
CA LEU A 67 -16.92 -7.27 1.44
C LEU A 67 -15.49 -7.74 1.76
N LYS A 68 -14.78 -6.98 2.61
CA LYS A 68 -13.45 -7.35 3.08
C LYS A 68 -13.47 -8.60 3.97
N ARG A 69 -14.42 -8.69 4.90
CA ARG A 69 -14.56 -9.85 5.82
C ARG A 69 -14.85 -11.12 5.04
N ASP A 70 -15.71 -11.04 4.04
CA ASP A 70 -16.14 -12.16 3.21
C ASP A 70 -15.12 -12.44 2.07
N ASN A 71 -14.00 -11.73 2.03
CA ASN A 71 -12.92 -11.85 1.04
C ASN A 71 -13.39 -11.70 -0.42
N LYS A 72 -14.46 -10.93 -0.66
CA LYS A 72 -15.07 -10.69 -1.98
C LYS A 72 -14.32 -9.60 -2.77
N TRP A 73 -13.04 -9.83 -3.05
CA TRP A 73 -12.19 -8.84 -3.74
C TRP A 73 -12.60 -8.58 -5.19
N GLY A 74 -13.23 -9.55 -5.87
CA GLY A 74 -13.79 -9.32 -7.22
C GLY A 74 -14.84 -8.21 -7.23
N VAL A 75 -15.72 -8.17 -6.22
CA VAL A 75 -16.72 -7.10 -6.07
C VAL A 75 -16.06 -5.79 -5.63
N MET A 76 -15.02 -5.84 -4.80
CA MET A 76 -14.26 -4.65 -4.37
C MET A 76 -13.55 -3.94 -5.53
N ARG A 77 -13.15 -4.70 -6.57
CA ARG A 77 -12.50 -4.18 -7.78
C ARG A 77 -13.48 -3.63 -8.80
N HIS A 78 -14.79 -3.76 -8.56
CA HIS A 78 -15.79 -3.19 -9.46
C HIS A 78 -15.60 -1.65 -9.56
N PRO A 79 -15.64 -1.04 -10.78
CA PRO A 79 -15.36 0.38 -11.01
C PRO A 79 -16.10 1.34 -10.07
N MET A 80 -17.39 1.09 -9.83
CA MET A 80 -18.21 1.88 -8.89
C MET A 80 -17.65 1.87 -7.45
N VAL A 81 -17.20 0.71 -6.96
CA VAL A 81 -16.67 0.59 -5.60
C VAL A 81 -15.29 1.25 -5.51
N LEU A 82 -14.44 1.05 -6.52
CA LEU A 82 -13.13 1.71 -6.60
C LEU A 82 -13.27 3.24 -6.69
N ASN A 83 -14.23 3.73 -7.46
CA ASN A 83 -14.50 5.17 -7.58
C ASN A 83 -14.92 5.76 -6.24
N PHE A 84 -15.86 5.12 -5.53
CA PHE A 84 -16.25 5.51 -4.18
C PHE A 84 -15.04 5.56 -3.24
N ILE A 85 -14.22 4.50 -3.22
CA ILE A 85 -13.01 4.45 -2.38
C ILE A 85 -12.07 5.60 -2.75
N ASN A 86 -11.87 5.85 -4.04
CA ASN A 86 -10.98 6.89 -4.53
C ASN A 86 -11.44 8.28 -4.07
N GLU A 87 -12.73 8.63 -4.21
CA GLU A 87 -13.27 9.91 -3.74
C GLU A 87 -13.01 10.11 -2.24
N ARG A 88 -13.21 9.07 -1.41
CA ARG A 88 -12.92 9.15 0.04
C ARG A 88 -11.43 9.26 0.35
N LEU A 89 -10.56 8.68 -0.46
CA LEU A 89 -9.12 8.89 -0.33
C LEU A 89 -8.74 10.33 -0.66
N LEU A 90 -9.29 10.90 -1.74
CA LEU A 90 -9.04 12.29 -2.14
C LEU A 90 -9.48 13.27 -1.06
N ASP A 91 -10.65 13.05 -0.45
CA ASP A 91 -11.13 13.83 0.69
C ASP A 91 -10.18 13.78 1.89
N CYS A 92 -9.49 12.66 2.09
CA CYS A 92 -8.53 12.45 3.17
C CYS A 92 -7.12 12.97 2.85
N ALA A 93 -6.86 13.42 1.61
CA ALA A 93 -5.52 13.78 1.15
C ALA A 93 -4.90 14.90 1.99
N PHE A 94 -5.66 15.94 2.32
CA PHE A 94 -5.19 17.07 3.13
C PHE A 94 -4.70 16.62 4.52
N PHE A 95 -5.51 15.83 5.24
CA PHE A 95 -5.13 15.30 6.55
C PHE A 95 -3.93 14.36 6.47
N TYR A 96 -3.85 13.55 5.41
CA TYR A 96 -2.73 12.66 5.18
C TYR A 96 -1.43 13.44 4.92
N THR A 97 -1.47 14.49 4.08
CA THR A 97 -0.34 15.39 3.85
C THR A 97 0.11 16.08 5.14
N LEU A 98 -0.82 16.59 5.93
CA LEU A 98 -0.50 17.20 7.23
C LEU A 98 0.21 16.20 8.16
N HIS A 99 -0.22 14.94 8.16
CA HIS A 99 0.43 13.89 8.95
C HIS A 99 1.85 13.58 8.45
N ILE A 100 2.08 13.50 7.13
CA ILE A 100 3.42 13.31 6.56
C ILE A 100 4.32 14.49 6.93
N LEU A 101 3.84 15.72 6.77
CA LEU A 101 4.61 16.92 7.11
C LEU A 101 4.94 16.99 8.59
N ALA A 102 3.97 16.73 9.47
CA ALA A 102 4.19 16.72 10.92
C ALA A 102 5.25 15.68 11.32
N PHE A 103 5.20 14.48 10.74
CA PHE A 103 6.19 13.44 11.02
C PHE A 103 7.57 13.76 10.41
N GLY A 104 7.60 14.38 9.23
CA GLY A 104 8.84 14.86 8.61
C GLY A 104 9.53 15.95 9.44
N VAL A 105 8.76 16.92 9.96
CA VAL A 105 9.27 17.94 10.90
C VAL A 105 9.77 17.29 12.18
N PHE A 106 9.04 16.33 12.75
CA PHE A 106 9.49 15.56 13.91
C PHE A 106 10.84 14.86 13.66
N LEU A 107 11.00 14.22 12.50
CA LEU A 107 12.26 13.55 12.15
C LEU A 107 13.42 14.56 11.98
N LEU A 108 13.16 15.70 11.34
CA LEU A 108 14.16 16.77 11.19
C LEU A 108 14.57 17.38 12.54
N LEU A 109 13.60 17.57 13.43
CA LEU A 109 13.86 18.04 14.80
C LEU A 109 14.71 17.02 15.58
N LEU A 110 14.39 15.73 15.47
CA LEU A 110 15.15 14.66 16.11
C LEU A 110 16.59 14.61 15.58
N SER A 111 16.78 14.69 14.27
CA SER A 111 18.10 14.76 13.64
C SER A 111 18.87 16.01 14.04
N SER A 112 18.22 17.17 14.11
CA SER A 112 18.84 18.42 14.56
C SER A 112 19.27 18.37 16.03
N HIS A 113 18.51 17.68 16.88
CA HIS A 113 18.83 17.51 18.29
C HIS A 113 20.12 16.70 18.50
N ILE A 114 20.49 15.78 17.60
CA ILE A 114 21.79 15.07 17.65
C ILE A 114 22.97 16.04 17.59
N PHE A 115 22.89 17.05 16.72
CA PHE A 115 23.98 18.01 16.52
C PHE A 115 24.00 19.11 17.59
N SER A 116 22.83 19.51 18.09
CA SER A 116 22.70 20.52 19.14
C SER A 116 21.43 20.32 19.95
N SER A 117 21.58 20.02 21.23
CA SER A 117 20.48 19.98 22.18
C SER A 117 20.18 21.39 22.69
N THR A 118 18.90 21.77 22.66
CA THR A 118 18.41 22.99 23.28
C THR A 118 17.08 22.69 23.94
N VAL A 119 16.82 23.30 25.09
CA VAL A 119 15.59 23.06 25.87
C VAL A 119 14.33 23.30 25.03
N ALA A 120 14.37 24.27 24.11
CA ALA A 120 13.27 24.54 23.18
C ALA A 120 12.99 23.36 22.23
N LYS A 121 14.03 22.70 21.71
CA LYS A 121 13.89 21.49 20.86
C LYS A 121 13.34 20.33 21.67
N ASP A 122 13.75 20.18 22.93
CA ASP A 122 13.33 19.09 23.81
C ASP A 122 11.83 19.17 24.11
N ILE A 123 11.35 20.39 24.41
CA ILE A 123 9.93 20.69 24.57
C ILE A 123 9.17 20.43 23.27
N ALA A 124 9.71 20.86 22.12
CA ALA A 124 9.06 20.65 20.83
C ALA A 124 8.93 19.17 20.48
N VAL A 125 10.00 18.38 20.63
CA VAL A 125 9.99 16.91 20.40
C VAL A 125 9.00 16.23 21.34
N THR A 126 8.97 16.62 22.61
CA THR A 126 8.01 16.08 23.59
C THR A 126 6.56 16.44 23.23
N ALA A 127 6.31 17.65 22.72
CA ALA A 127 4.98 18.07 22.27
C ALA A 127 4.50 17.25 21.05
N PHE A 128 5.37 16.97 20.08
CA PHE A 128 5.06 16.09 18.96
C PHE A 128 4.76 14.65 19.43
N ILE A 129 5.54 14.12 20.37
CA ILE A 129 5.29 12.80 20.96
C ILE A 129 3.91 12.76 21.62
N ALA A 130 3.57 13.78 22.42
CA ALA A 130 2.26 13.86 23.07
C ALA A 130 1.11 13.92 22.05
N LEU A 131 1.27 14.70 20.98
CA LEU A 131 0.29 14.78 19.89
C LEU A 131 0.10 13.43 19.18
N PHE A 132 1.19 12.74 18.83
CA PHE A 132 1.11 11.43 18.17
C PHE A 132 0.54 10.35 19.10
N LEU A 133 0.91 10.37 20.38
CA LEU A 133 0.32 9.48 21.39
C LEU A 133 -1.19 9.70 21.53
N PHE A 134 -1.65 10.95 21.51
CA PHE A 134 -3.08 11.26 21.54
C PHE A 134 -3.83 10.64 20.35
N PHE A 135 -3.36 10.87 19.12
CA PHE A 135 -3.98 10.27 17.93
C PHE A 135 -3.89 8.73 17.92
N MET A 136 -2.79 8.17 18.42
CA MET A 136 -2.61 6.73 18.54
C MET A 136 -3.59 6.11 19.54
N LEU A 137 -3.77 6.73 20.71
CA LEU A 137 -4.75 6.31 21.72
C LEU A 137 -6.18 6.43 21.20
N LEU A 138 -6.51 7.53 20.52
CA LEU A 138 -7.82 7.71 19.87
C LEU A 138 -8.09 6.59 18.85
N LYS A 139 -7.10 6.29 18.01
CA LYS A 139 -7.17 5.18 17.05
C LYS A 139 -7.37 3.83 17.74
N GLY A 140 -6.63 3.58 18.82
CA GLY A 140 -6.74 2.35 19.62
C GLY A 140 -8.12 2.20 20.26
N ALA A 141 -8.64 3.26 20.86
CA ALA A 141 -9.95 3.29 21.51
C ALA A 141 -11.09 3.02 20.52
N ILE A 142 -11.08 3.67 19.36
CA ILE A 142 -12.08 3.46 18.30
C ILE A 142 -12.05 2.01 17.82
N LYS A 143 -10.85 1.49 17.57
CA LYS A 143 -10.69 0.10 17.12
C LYS A 143 -11.15 -0.91 18.16
N ALA A 144 -10.88 -0.67 19.44
CA ALA A 144 -11.34 -1.53 20.54
C ALA A 144 -12.87 -1.50 20.72
N ARG A 145 -13.53 -0.37 20.44
CA ARG A 145 -14.99 -0.24 20.53
C ARG A 145 -15.72 -0.90 19.36
N ILE A 146 -15.18 -0.78 18.15
CA ILE A 146 -15.86 -1.22 16.91
C ILE A 146 -15.48 -2.65 16.53
N SER A 147 -14.24 -3.08 16.78
CA SER A 147 -13.74 -4.38 16.37
C SER A 147 -13.73 -5.35 17.54
N HIS A 148 -14.55 -6.41 17.44
CA HIS A 148 -14.58 -7.49 18.43
C HIS A 148 -13.26 -8.29 18.47
N SER A 149 -12.42 -8.17 17.43
CA SER A 149 -11.07 -8.75 17.40
C SER A 149 -10.02 -7.76 16.92
N ILE A 150 -8.89 -7.73 17.61
CA ILE A 150 -7.72 -6.93 17.23
C ILE A 150 -6.77 -7.83 16.45
N SER A 151 -6.38 -7.41 15.25
CA SER A 151 -5.40 -8.16 14.44
C SER A 151 -4.04 -8.19 15.12
N PHE A 152 -3.37 -9.34 15.11
CA PHE A 152 -2.00 -9.51 15.60
C PHE A 152 -1.02 -8.48 15.03
N TRP A 153 -1.09 -8.23 13.71
CA TRP A 153 -0.26 -7.24 13.03
C TRP A 153 -0.51 -5.81 13.50
N PHE A 154 -1.74 -5.50 13.93
CA PHE A 154 -2.05 -4.22 14.52
C PHE A 154 -1.40 -4.06 15.88
N VAL A 155 -1.40 -5.11 16.72
CA VAL A 155 -0.73 -5.09 18.03
C VAL A 155 0.76 -4.87 17.85
N ILE A 156 1.41 -5.60 16.94
CA ILE A 156 2.85 -5.40 16.66
C ILE A 156 3.13 -3.96 16.24
N ALA A 157 2.39 -3.44 15.25
CA ALA A 157 2.61 -2.08 14.77
C ALA A 157 2.36 -1.02 15.86
N TYR A 158 1.34 -1.22 16.70
CA TYR A 158 1.02 -0.35 17.81
C TYR A 158 2.12 -0.34 18.87
N THR A 159 2.59 -1.53 19.28
CA THR A 159 3.69 -1.69 20.23
C THR A 159 4.99 -1.11 19.68
N PHE A 160 5.28 -1.28 18.39
CA PHE A 160 6.47 -0.70 17.76
C PHE A 160 6.44 0.83 17.79
N ASN A 161 5.30 1.47 17.48
CA ASN A 161 5.16 2.93 17.59
C ASN A 161 5.33 3.40 19.04
N LEU A 162 4.71 2.71 20.00
CA LEU A 162 4.86 3.02 21.43
C LEU A 162 6.32 2.90 21.89
N ALA A 163 7.02 1.85 21.47
CA ALA A 163 8.43 1.64 21.79
C ALA A 163 9.31 2.75 21.19
N THR A 164 9.04 3.20 19.96
CA THR A 164 9.72 4.35 19.35
C THR A 164 9.52 5.61 20.17
N TYR A 165 8.28 5.95 20.52
CA TYR A 165 7.98 7.17 21.29
C TYR A 165 8.60 7.13 22.69
N LEU A 166 8.59 5.97 23.34
CA LEU A 166 9.27 5.76 24.61
C LEU A 166 10.79 5.93 24.47
N ALA A 167 11.40 5.31 23.46
CA ALA A 167 12.84 5.44 23.21
C ALA A 167 13.24 6.89 22.93
N THR A 168 12.45 7.63 22.14
CA THR A 168 12.69 9.06 21.88
C THR A 168 12.52 9.91 23.13
N PHE A 169 11.50 9.65 23.95
CA PHE A 169 11.30 10.37 25.20
C PHE A 169 12.46 10.14 26.17
N LEU A 170 12.88 8.89 26.33
CA LEU A 170 14.02 8.52 27.15
C LEU A 170 15.32 9.15 26.64
N TYR A 171 15.53 9.17 25.32
CA TYR A 171 16.68 9.81 24.70
C TYR A 171 16.80 11.30 25.06
N VAL A 172 15.70 12.05 24.99
CA VAL A 172 15.70 13.50 25.24
C VAL A 172 15.88 13.82 26.74
N TRP A 173 15.26 13.03 27.63
CA TRP A 173 15.19 13.38 29.05
C TRP A 173 16.16 12.63 29.97
N LEU A 174 16.67 11.45 29.59
CA LEU A 174 17.64 10.72 30.42
C LEU A 174 18.92 11.52 30.68
N PRO A 175 19.52 12.22 29.69
CA PRO A 175 20.73 13.01 29.92
C PRO A 175 20.53 14.22 30.85
N THR A 176 19.30 14.74 30.94
CA THR A 176 18.99 15.93 31.77
C THR A 176 18.53 15.55 33.18
N MET A 177 17.85 14.42 33.34
CA MET A 177 17.34 13.95 34.64
C MET A 177 18.40 13.24 35.49
N PHE A 178 19.39 12.62 34.85
CA PHE A 178 20.50 11.97 35.54
C PHE A 178 21.76 12.82 35.35
N SER A 179 22.25 13.48 36.40
CA SER A 179 23.64 13.95 36.40
C SER A 179 24.52 12.70 36.42
N TYR A 180 24.97 12.26 35.25
CA TYR A 180 25.83 11.10 35.14
C TYR A 180 27.20 11.42 35.73
N ASP A 181 27.40 11.10 37.01
CA ASP A 181 28.71 11.03 37.65
C ASP A 181 29.59 9.99 36.94
N ASP A 182 30.91 10.15 37.03
CA ASP A 182 31.90 9.32 36.32
C ASP A 182 31.88 7.82 36.67
N TYR A 183 31.08 7.41 37.67
CA TYR A 183 31.01 6.03 38.16
C TYR A 183 30.34 5.03 37.18
N HIS A 184 29.60 5.51 36.17
CA HIS A 184 28.84 4.65 35.24
C HIS A 184 29.09 4.99 33.76
N GLU A 185 30.36 5.15 33.38
CA GLU A 185 30.77 5.51 32.01
C GLU A 185 30.24 4.55 30.92
N GLU A 186 30.20 3.25 31.19
CA GLU A 186 29.68 2.24 30.25
C GLU A 186 28.17 2.40 30.00
N VAL A 187 27.40 2.62 31.07
CA VAL A 187 25.94 2.84 30.98
C VAL A 187 25.65 4.18 30.30
N LYS A 188 26.47 5.19 30.57
CA LYS A 188 26.44 6.49 29.91
C LYS A 188 26.66 6.34 28.40
N LYS A 189 27.65 5.55 27.97
CA LYS A 189 27.89 5.26 26.54
C LYS A 189 26.70 4.56 25.89
N VAL A 190 26.13 3.55 26.53
CA VAL A 190 24.95 2.86 25.99
C VAL A 190 23.76 3.84 25.85
N ILE A 191 23.46 4.63 26.88
CA ILE A 191 22.29 5.52 26.86
C ILE A 191 22.48 6.69 25.87
N LEU A 192 23.68 7.27 25.80
CA LEU A 192 23.96 8.42 24.92
C LEU A 192 24.19 8.03 23.45
N TRP A 193 24.62 6.81 23.15
CA TRP A 193 24.92 6.40 21.77
C TRP A 193 23.89 5.42 21.21
N PHE A 194 23.53 4.37 21.95
CA PHE A 194 22.64 3.33 21.42
C PHE A 194 21.19 3.81 21.34
N LEU A 195 20.70 4.48 22.38
CA LEU A 195 19.31 4.94 22.46
C LEU A 195 18.94 5.93 21.34
N PRO A 196 19.74 6.98 21.03
CA PRO A 196 19.46 7.84 19.88
C PRO A 196 19.43 7.08 18.56
N ILE A 197 20.40 6.18 18.32
CA ILE A 197 20.45 5.37 17.09
C ILE A 197 19.13 4.59 16.91
N VAL A 198 18.68 3.91 17.97
CA VAL A 198 17.42 3.17 17.95
C VAL A 198 16.22 4.10 17.75
N ALA A 199 16.20 5.25 18.43
CA ALA A 199 15.11 6.23 18.30
C ALA A 199 14.99 6.78 16.87
N ILE A 200 16.10 7.16 16.24
CA ILE A 200 16.13 7.73 14.89
C ILE A 200 15.77 6.69 13.84
N ILE A 201 16.40 5.51 13.89
CA ILE A 201 16.12 4.44 12.92
C ILE A 201 14.66 3.98 13.05
N SER A 202 14.15 3.82 14.28
CA SER A 202 12.76 3.42 14.47
C SER A 202 11.76 4.51 14.09
N ALA A 203 12.08 5.79 14.31
CA ALA A 203 11.30 6.92 13.80
C ALA A 203 11.26 6.92 12.25
N TRP A 204 12.41 6.71 11.59
CA TRP A 204 12.47 6.58 10.14
C TRP A 204 11.62 5.42 9.61
N VAL A 205 11.68 4.24 10.25
CA VAL A 205 10.83 3.10 9.87
C VAL A 205 9.34 3.41 10.04
N ASN A 206 8.95 4.12 11.11
CA ASN A 206 7.57 4.60 11.27
C ASN A 206 7.17 5.61 10.19
N PHE A 207 8.09 6.46 9.74
CA PHE A 207 7.85 7.36 8.63
C PHE A 207 7.60 6.61 7.32
N LEU A 208 8.42 5.60 7.00
CA LEU A 208 8.18 4.71 5.86
C LEU A 208 6.82 4.00 5.96
N TYR A 209 6.40 3.59 7.16
CA TYR A 209 5.10 3.00 7.38
C TYR A 209 3.95 3.95 7.02
N ILE A 210 4.08 5.25 7.34
CA ILE A 210 3.12 6.29 6.96
C ILE A 210 3.13 6.47 5.43
N LEU A 211 4.31 6.61 4.81
CA LEU A 211 4.48 6.81 3.36
C LEU A 211 3.98 5.65 2.50
N ARG A 212 3.71 4.47 3.09
CA ARG A 212 3.19 3.31 2.36
C ARG A 212 1.85 3.55 1.64
N LYS A 213 1.08 4.56 2.02
CA LYS A 213 -0.18 4.91 1.33
C LYS A 213 0.03 5.85 0.13
N SER A 214 1.21 6.47 0.07
CA SER A 214 1.60 7.42 -0.97
C SER A 214 1.94 6.70 -2.28
N PRO A 215 2.22 7.40 -3.40
CA PRO A 215 2.68 6.75 -4.64
C PRO A 215 3.94 5.90 -4.43
N TYR A 216 4.76 6.24 -3.43
CA TYR A 216 5.95 5.46 -3.07
C TYR A 216 5.66 4.13 -2.35
N GLY A 217 4.38 3.88 -2.02
CA GLY A 217 3.95 2.69 -1.30
C GLY A 217 4.29 1.38 -1.98
N ILE A 218 4.30 1.36 -3.32
CA ILE A 218 4.72 0.21 -4.13
C ILE A 218 6.16 -0.14 -3.77
N TYR A 219 7.09 0.80 -3.90
CA TYR A 219 8.50 0.57 -3.60
C TYR A 219 8.76 0.18 -2.15
N ILE A 220 8.06 0.81 -1.19
CA ILE A 220 8.18 0.46 0.24
C ILE A 220 7.74 -0.99 0.48
N PHE A 221 6.62 -1.40 -0.12
CA PHE A 221 6.14 -2.77 0.00
C PHE A 221 7.10 -3.76 -0.68
N MET A 222 7.60 -3.43 -1.87
CA MET A 222 8.60 -4.23 -2.58
C MET A 222 9.86 -4.43 -1.72
N MET A 223 10.38 -3.36 -1.12
CA MET A 223 11.54 -3.39 -0.23
C MET A 223 11.32 -4.31 0.98
N VAL A 224 10.16 -4.24 1.65
CA VAL A 224 9.85 -5.12 2.80
C VAL A 224 9.79 -6.59 2.39
N ARG A 225 9.25 -6.89 1.20
CA ARG A 225 9.21 -8.27 0.69
C ARG A 225 10.60 -8.76 0.29
N ILE A 226 11.44 -7.91 -0.32
CA ILE A 226 12.85 -8.21 -0.60
C ILE A 226 13.59 -8.48 0.72
N LEU A 227 13.42 -7.65 1.74
CA LEU A 227 14.03 -7.85 3.06
C LEU A 227 13.58 -9.17 3.71
N ARG A 228 12.31 -9.55 3.56
CA ARG A 228 11.81 -10.84 4.04
C ARG A 228 12.42 -12.01 3.27
N SER A 229 12.53 -11.89 1.94
CA SER A 229 13.19 -12.89 1.09
C SER A 229 14.66 -13.05 1.49
N PHE A 230 15.37 -11.93 1.63
CA PHE A 230 16.73 -11.89 2.16
C PHE A 230 16.84 -12.58 3.52
N GLY A 231 15.92 -12.34 4.45
CA GLY A 231 15.90 -13.00 5.76
C GLY A 231 15.76 -14.53 5.66
N HIS A 232 14.99 -15.04 4.70
CA HIS A 232 14.91 -16.49 4.45
C HIS A 232 16.26 -17.05 3.98
N ILE A 233 16.92 -16.37 3.03
CA ILE A 233 18.20 -16.85 2.49
C ILE A 233 19.34 -16.66 3.50
N ALA A 234 19.28 -15.61 4.34
CA ALA A 234 20.22 -15.34 5.42
C ALA A 234 20.33 -16.51 6.41
N THR A 235 19.33 -17.40 6.49
CA THR A 235 19.38 -18.63 7.30
C THR A 235 20.50 -19.58 6.84
N ILE A 236 20.84 -19.59 5.55
CA ILE A 236 21.96 -20.36 5.00
C ILE A 236 23.26 -19.57 5.12
N TRP A 237 23.19 -18.25 4.94
CA TRP A 237 24.38 -17.39 4.89
C TRP A 237 24.99 -17.07 6.24
N ILE A 238 24.18 -16.82 7.28
CA ILE A 238 24.70 -16.48 8.62
C ILE A 238 25.59 -17.61 9.17
N PRO A 239 25.18 -18.90 9.12
CA PRO A 239 26.07 -20.01 9.52
C PRO A 239 27.34 -20.09 8.66
N THR A 240 27.24 -19.81 7.36
CA THR A 240 28.39 -19.81 6.45
C THR A 240 29.39 -18.71 6.82
N LEU A 241 28.92 -17.49 7.10
CA LEU A 241 29.74 -16.38 7.59
C LEU A 241 30.43 -16.71 8.92
N VAL A 242 29.68 -17.30 9.86
CA VAL A 242 30.22 -17.72 11.16
C VAL A 242 31.31 -18.79 10.99
N ALA A 243 31.12 -19.77 10.10
CA ALA A 243 32.11 -20.81 9.83
C ALA A 243 33.42 -20.24 9.25
N PHE A 244 33.33 -19.33 8.27
CA PHE A 244 34.51 -18.68 7.70
C PHE A 244 35.18 -17.74 8.70
N SER A 245 34.42 -17.01 9.51
CA SER A 245 34.97 -16.17 10.58
C SER A 245 35.82 -16.99 11.55
N PHE A 246 35.36 -18.17 11.96
CA PHE A 246 36.16 -19.09 12.79
C PHE A 246 37.38 -19.66 12.04
N ALA A 247 37.25 -20.00 10.76
CA ALA A 247 38.38 -20.51 9.96
C ALA A 247 39.50 -19.48 9.83
N PHE A 248 39.15 -18.22 9.54
CA PHE A 248 40.08 -17.09 9.51
C PHE A 248 40.69 -16.82 10.89
N HIS A 249 39.90 -16.88 11.97
CA HIS A 249 40.42 -16.77 13.34
C HIS A 249 41.47 -17.85 13.65
N LEU A 250 41.19 -19.11 13.30
CA LEU A 250 42.09 -20.23 13.57
C LEU A 250 43.41 -20.09 12.81
N ILE A 251 43.35 -19.74 11.53
CA ILE A 251 44.54 -19.70 10.66
C ILE A 251 45.44 -18.50 10.96
N MET A 252 44.88 -17.42 11.49
CA MET A 252 45.64 -16.19 11.76
C MET A 252 45.90 -15.91 13.25
N ARG A 253 45.53 -16.83 14.14
CA ARG A 253 45.75 -16.70 15.59
C ARG A 253 47.24 -16.48 15.94
N ASP A 254 48.13 -17.10 15.17
CA ASP A 254 49.56 -17.13 15.46
C ASP A 254 50.40 -16.36 14.40
N SER A 255 49.76 -15.59 13.49
CA SER A 255 50.42 -14.89 12.38
C SER A 255 50.92 -13.48 12.72
N GLY A 256 50.67 -12.98 13.94
CA GLY A 256 51.04 -11.62 14.38
C GLY A 256 50.15 -10.49 13.81
N THR A 257 49.43 -10.77 12.72
CA THR A 257 48.31 -10.01 12.19
C THR A 257 47.01 -10.75 12.49
N GLU A 258 46.52 -10.66 13.73
CA GLU A 258 45.24 -11.28 14.06
C GLU A 258 44.13 -10.51 13.28
N PRO A 259 43.26 -11.21 12.51
CA PRO A 259 42.21 -10.60 11.69
C PRO A 259 41.17 -9.87 12.54
N TRP A 260 41.15 -10.18 13.83
CA TRP A 260 40.27 -9.64 14.85
C TRP A 260 41.11 -9.28 16.07
N GLU A 261 40.59 -8.41 16.94
CA GLU A 261 41.24 -8.18 18.23
C GLU A 261 41.41 -9.51 18.97
N SER A 262 42.65 -9.76 19.39
CA SER A 262 42.99 -10.95 20.13
C SER A 262 42.14 -11.06 21.39
N LEU A 263 41.61 -12.25 21.68
CA LEU A 263 41.07 -12.59 23.00
C LEU A 263 42.17 -12.64 24.07
N LYS A 264 43.20 -11.79 23.99
CA LYS A 264 44.07 -11.44 25.12
C LYS A 264 43.29 -10.49 26.02
N THR A 265 42.17 -10.99 26.50
CA THR A 265 41.41 -10.34 27.56
C THR A 265 42.01 -10.83 28.86
N ASP A 266 42.44 -9.89 29.70
CA ASP A 266 42.61 -10.14 31.13
C ASP A 266 41.45 -11.01 31.63
N ASP A 267 41.73 -11.95 32.54
CA ASP A 267 40.76 -12.94 33.06
C ASP A 267 39.43 -12.32 33.60
N ASN A 268 39.36 -10.99 33.74
CA ASN A 268 38.23 -10.19 34.19
C ASN A 268 37.30 -9.63 33.08
N ALA A 269 37.48 -10.00 31.81
CA ALA A 269 36.63 -9.46 30.75
C ALA A 269 35.16 -9.87 30.89
N THR A 270 34.28 -8.87 30.84
CA THR A 270 32.83 -9.07 30.97
C THR A 270 32.26 -9.82 29.77
N VAL A 271 31.14 -10.52 29.98
CA VAL A 271 30.43 -11.26 28.91
C VAL A 271 30.09 -10.36 27.71
N LEU A 272 29.77 -9.09 27.97
CA LEU A 272 29.51 -8.06 26.95
C LEU A 272 30.71 -7.79 26.05
N GLN A 273 31.92 -7.69 26.62
CA GLN A 273 33.14 -7.47 25.84
C GLN A 273 33.44 -8.66 24.92
N LYS A 274 33.28 -9.89 25.45
CA LYS A 274 33.45 -11.11 24.64
C LYS A 274 32.44 -11.19 23.50
N LEU A 275 31.19 -10.80 23.74
CA LEU A 275 30.16 -10.74 22.69
C LEU A 275 30.46 -9.67 21.63
N PHE A 276 31.01 -8.52 22.05
CA PHE A 276 31.39 -7.44 21.14
C PHE A 276 32.52 -7.86 20.18
N ILE A 277 33.55 -8.54 20.67
CA ILE A 277 34.65 -9.07 19.84
C ILE A 277 34.12 -10.06 18.79
N ILE A 278 33.19 -10.95 19.19
CA ILE A 278 32.55 -11.89 18.26
C ILE A 278 31.71 -11.15 17.20
N LEU A 279 30.91 -10.15 17.62
CA LEU A 279 30.13 -9.31 16.71
C LEU A 279 31.04 -8.58 15.70
N GLN A 280 32.16 -8.01 16.16
CA GLN A 280 33.12 -7.33 15.31
C GLN A 280 33.75 -8.28 14.27
N ALA A 281 34.10 -9.51 14.68
CA ALA A 281 34.61 -10.54 13.77
C ALA A 281 33.59 -10.93 12.70
N ILE A 282 32.31 -11.10 13.08
CA ILE A 282 31.21 -11.37 12.15
C ILE A 282 31.02 -10.18 11.20
N THR A 283 31.02 -8.95 11.71
CA THR A 283 30.87 -7.73 10.90
C THR A 283 32.00 -7.58 9.88
N LYS A 284 33.25 -7.81 10.27
CA LYS A 284 34.41 -7.74 9.37
C LYS A 284 34.40 -8.86 8.32
N THR A 285 33.95 -10.07 8.70
CA THR A 285 33.72 -11.16 7.72
C THR A 285 32.58 -10.80 6.75
N SER A 286 31.55 -10.10 7.22
CA SER A 286 30.44 -9.61 6.39
C SER A 286 30.85 -8.48 5.43
N THR A 287 31.78 -7.60 5.80
CA THR A 287 32.30 -6.58 4.88
C THR A 287 33.18 -7.20 3.80
N MET A 288 34.01 -8.20 4.17
CA MET A 288 34.76 -9.01 3.20
C MET A 288 33.83 -9.68 2.18
N MET A 289 32.67 -10.18 2.60
CA MET A 289 31.67 -10.78 1.70
C MET A 289 31.09 -9.81 0.67
N ILE A 290 31.03 -8.51 0.95
CA ILE A 290 30.53 -7.50 -0.02
C ILE A 290 31.59 -7.20 -1.09
N GLY A 291 32.84 -7.65 -0.88
CA GLY A 291 33.98 -7.39 -1.75
C GLY A 291 35.00 -6.41 -1.15
N GLU A 292 34.77 -5.90 0.06
CA GLU A 292 35.78 -5.13 0.80
C GLU A 292 36.76 -6.08 1.51
N VAL A 293 37.53 -6.81 0.72
CA VAL A 293 38.58 -7.70 1.23
C VAL A 293 39.88 -6.89 1.35
N ASP A 294 40.22 -6.46 2.57
CA ASP A 294 41.56 -5.95 2.86
C ASP A 294 42.56 -7.12 2.92
N ALA A 295 42.81 -7.71 1.75
CA ALA A 295 43.62 -8.90 1.59
C ALA A 295 45.11 -8.64 1.81
N ASN A 296 45.54 -7.39 1.89
CA ASN A 296 46.96 -7.04 2.00
C ASN A 296 47.59 -7.61 3.27
N ASP A 297 46.89 -7.52 4.39
CA ASP A 297 47.34 -8.08 5.68
C ASP A 297 47.33 -9.61 5.68
N ILE A 298 46.40 -10.21 4.95
CA ILE A 298 46.23 -11.67 4.87
C ILE A 298 47.29 -12.29 3.95
N LEU A 299 47.49 -11.71 2.77
CA LEU A 299 48.46 -12.14 1.76
C LEU A 299 49.90 -11.79 2.18
N GLY A 300 50.09 -10.78 3.04
CA GLY A 300 51.37 -10.41 3.62
C GLY A 300 52.02 -11.51 4.45
N THR A 301 51.25 -12.49 4.95
CA THR A 301 51.74 -13.65 5.71
C THR A 301 52.63 -14.60 4.89
N ARG A 302 52.59 -14.52 3.54
CA ARG A 302 53.30 -15.43 2.61
C ARG A 302 53.04 -16.92 2.82
N GLN A 303 51.95 -17.26 3.52
CA GLN A 303 51.55 -18.65 3.75
C GLN A 303 50.50 -19.07 2.71
N TRP A 304 50.58 -20.33 2.28
CA TRP A 304 49.68 -20.87 1.26
C TRP A 304 48.28 -21.16 1.79
N ILE A 305 48.14 -21.54 3.07
CA ILE A 305 46.86 -21.89 3.70
C ILE A 305 45.90 -20.67 3.77
N PRO A 306 46.29 -19.49 4.29
CA PRO A 306 45.43 -18.31 4.29
C PRO A 306 45.06 -17.86 2.87
N SER A 307 46.00 -17.96 1.93
CA SER A 307 45.79 -17.58 0.52
C SER A 307 44.73 -18.45 -0.15
N ILE A 308 44.77 -19.76 0.07
CA ILE A 308 43.74 -20.69 -0.43
C ILE A 308 42.40 -20.43 0.26
N LEU A 309 42.40 -20.18 1.57
CA LEU A 309 41.17 -19.91 2.31
C LEU A 309 40.47 -18.64 1.80
N VAL A 310 41.20 -17.54 1.59
CA VAL A 310 40.66 -16.30 1.01
C VAL A 310 40.12 -16.54 -0.39
N LEU A 311 40.84 -17.31 -1.23
CA LEU A 311 40.39 -17.61 -2.59
C LEU A 311 39.09 -18.44 -2.60
N VAL A 312 39.01 -19.47 -1.75
CA VAL A 312 37.78 -20.28 -1.59
C VAL A 312 36.63 -19.43 -1.04
N PHE A 313 36.93 -18.57 -0.06
CA PHE A 313 35.96 -17.63 0.50
C PHE A 313 35.41 -16.71 -0.60
N GLU A 314 36.28 -16.06 -1.39
CA GLU A 314 35.89 -15.14 -2.46
C GLU A 314 35.00 -15.82 -3.52
N ILE A 315 35.36 -17.02 -3.95
CA ILE A 315 34.56 -17.79 -4.93
C ILE A 315 33.19 -18.11 -4.34
N ILE A 316 33.12 -18.56 -3.09
CA ILE A 316 31.84 -18.93 -2.49
C ILE A 316 31.01 -17.68 -2.21
N THR A 317 31.54 -16.67 -1.54
CA THR A 317 30.76 -15.55 -1.02
C THR A 317 30.49 -14.48 -2.08
N VAL A 318 31.51 -14.03 -2.80
CA VAL A 318 31.37 -12.96 -3.80
C VAL A 318 30.82 -13.50 -5.11
N ILE A 319 31.29 -14.66 -5.58
CA ILE A 319 30.86 -15.18 -6.90
C ILE A 319 29.55 -15.99 -6.81
N LEU A 320 29.40 -16.89 -5.83
CA LEU A 320 28.19 -17.72 -5.74
C LEU A 320 27.06 -17.01 -4.97
N LEU A 321 27.32 -16.54 -3.75
CA LEU A 321 26.25 -16.03 -2.89
C LEU A 321 25.73 -14.65 -3.34
N MET A 322 26.59 -13.69 -3.70
CA MET A 322 26.14 -12.37 -4.15
C MET A 322 25.30 -12.44 -5.43
N ASN A 323 25.75 -13.21 -6.42
CA ASN A 323 25.02 -13.40 -7.68
C ASN A 323 23.71 -14.17 -7.48
N LEU A 324 23.66 -15.12 -6.54
CA LEU A 324 22.42 -15.76 -6.14
C LEU A 324 21.42 -14.76 -5.54
N MET A 325 21.87 -13.79 -4.72
CA MET A 325 20.95 -12.78 -4.18
C MET A 325 20.33 -11.92 -5.28
N VAL A 326 21.18 -11.43 -6.20
CA VAL A 326 20.75 -10.51 -7.25
C VAL A 326 19.79 -11.22 -8.20
N SER A 327 20.10 -12.45 -8.61
CA SER A 327 19.24 -13.25 -9.48
C SER A 327 17.88 -13.55 -8.86
N LEU A 328 17.81 -13.87 -7.56
CA LEU A 328 16.54 -14.07 -6.85
C LEU A 328 15.73 -12.77 -6.71
N ALA A 329 16.41 -11.64 -6.47
CA ALA A 329 15.74 -10.35 -6.38
C ALA A 329 15.18 -9.90 -7.73
N VAL A 330 15.91 -10.12 -8.83
CA VAL A 330 15.53 -9.74 -10.20
C VAL A 330 14.45 -10.67 -10.78
N GLY A 331 14.53 -11.97 -10.50
CA GLY A 331 13.56 -12.95 -11.00
C GLY A 331 12.12 -12.71 -10.53
N ASP A 332 11.93 -12.05 -9.39
CA ASP A 332 10.62 -11.84 -8.76
C ASP A 332 10.01 -10.44 -9.00
N VAL A 333 10.66 -9.53 -9.73
CA VAL A 333 10.28 -8.09 -9.73
C VAL A 333 8.86 -7.83 -10.28
N SER A 334 8.44 -8.53 -11.35
CA SER A 334 7.11 -8.37 -11.94
C SER A 334 6.00 -8.85 -11.00
N ASP A 335 6.15 -10.06 -10.47
CA ASP A 335 5.21 -10.66 -9.54
C ASP A 335 5.16 -9.88 -8.22
N LEU A 336 6.31 -9.33 -7.82
CA LEU A 336 6.46 -8.46 -6.69
C LEU A 336 5.66 -7.15 -6.88
N ARG A 337 5.72 -6.54 -8.06
CA ARG A 337 4.97 -5.33 -8.40
C ARG A 337 3.46 -5.58 -8.39
N ASN A 338 2.99 -6.63 -9.05
CA ASN A 338 1.56 -6.96 -9.11
C ASN A 338 1.00 -7.28 -7.72
N THR A 339 1.74 -8.07 -6.92
CA THR A 339 1.37 -8.35 -5.52
C THR A 339 1.39 -7.08 -4.66
N ALA A 340 2.27 -6.11 -4.95
CA ALA A 340 2.34 -4.84 -4.25
C ALA A 340 1.11 -3.98 -4.51
N GLN A 341 0.70 -3.84 -5.78
CA GLN A 341 -0.52 -3.12 -6.18
C GLN A 341 -1.74 -3.67 -5.45
N ASP A 342 -1.90 -4.99 -5.43
CA ASP A 342 -2.97 -5.65 -4.70
C ASP A 342 -2.96 -5.32 -3.21
N LYS A 343 -1.81 -5.45 -2.55
CA LYS A 343 -1.73 -5.14 -1.12
C LYS A 343 -1.94 -3.67 -0.82
N ILE A 344 -1.55 -2.77 -1.71
CA ILE A 344 -1.77 -1.34 -1.56
C ILE A 344 -3.24 -1.00 -1.66
N LEU A 345 -3.99 -1.62 -2.58
CA LEU A 345 -5.45 -1.51 -2.60
C LEU A 345 -6.05 -1.91 -1.26
N LYS A 346 -5.64 -3.06 -0.69
CA LYS A 346 -6.11 -3.49 0.65
C LYS A 346 -5.78 -2.47 1.73
N ILE A 347 -4.60 -1.86 1.70
CA ILE A 347 -4.17 -0.83 2.65
C ILE A 347 -5.03 0.44 2.51
N LYS A 348 -5.29 0.88 1.28
CA LYS A 348 -6.11 2.07 0.99
C LYS A 348 -7.57 1.86 1.37
N VAL A 349 -8.16 0.71 1.05
CA VAL A 349 -9.51 0.33 1.50
C VAL A 349 -9.60 0.33 3.03
N ASN A 350 -8.61 -0.27 3.71
CA ASN A 350 -8.58 -0.25 5.18
C ASN A 350 -8.52 1.16 5.74
N PHE A 351 -7.72 2.03 5.11
CA PHE A 351 -7.62 3.41 5.52
C PHE A 351 -8.94 4.17 5.33
N VAL A 352 -9.65 3.98 4.22
CA VAL A 352 -10.98 4.57 3.99
C VAL A 352 -11.99 4.09 5.03
N ILE A 353 -12.02 2.78 5.32
CA ILE A 353 -12.90 2.23 6.37
C ILE A 353 -12.59 2.87 7.73
N GLU A 354 -11.31 2.96 8.10
CA GLU A 354 -10.87 3.59 9.36
C GLU A 354 -11.24 5.09 9.39
N ALA A 355 -11.07 5.82 8.28
CA ALA A 355 -11.38 7.24 8.18
C ALA A 355 -12.90 7.51 8.27
N LEU A 356 -13.72 6.70 7.59
CA LEU A 356 -15.18 6.80 7.66
C LEU A 356 -15.70 6.50 9.06
N GLN A 357 -15.18 5.45 9.72
CA GLN A 357 -15.50 5.12 11.11
C GLN A 357 -15.15 6.28 12.06
N LEU A 358 -13.95 6.85 11.90
CA LEU A 358 -13.52 8.01 12.67
C LEU A 358 -14.48 9.19 12.45
N SER A 359 -14.88 9.46 11.22
CA SER A 359 -15.81 10.56 10.89
C SER A 359 -17.23 10.39 11.44
N GLU A 360 -17.69 9.16 11.63
CA GLU A 360 -19.02 8.87 12.20
C GLU A 360 -19.03 9.09 13.72
N HIS A 361 -17.94 8.74 14.40
CA HIS A 361 -17.86 8.77 15.87
C HIS A 361 -17.28 10.08 16.41
N VAL A 362 -16.34 10.68 15.67
CA VAL A 362 -15.84 12.04 15.91
C VAL A 362 -16.76 12.97 15.14
N GLY A 363 -18.00 13.10 15.63
CA GLY A 363 -18.86 14.20 15.26
C GLY A 363 -18.12 15.48 15.61
N VAL A 364 -17.56 16.14 14.59
CA VAL A 364 -16.62 17.25 14.76
C VAL A 364 -17.30 18.34 15.60
N GLY A 365 -16.85 18.47 16.84
CA GLY A 365 -17.34 19.47 17.79
C GLY A 365 -17.00 20.88 17.31
N GLY A 366 -17.88 21.47 16.51
CA GLY A 366 -17.88 22.90 16.20
C GLY A 366 -17.00 23.39 15.05
N LEU A 367 -16.23 22.54 14.36
CA LEU A 367 -15.54 22.95 13.12
C LEU A 367 -16.45 22.73 11.89
N PRO A 368 -16.48 23.66 10.91
CA PRO A 368 -17.39 23.66 9.77
C PRO A 368 -16.97 22.67 8.66
N LEU A 369 -16.52 21.47 9.03
CA LEU A 369 -16.19 20.42 8.08
C LEU A 369 -17.38 19.48 7.94
N THR A 370 -17.91 19.35 6.73
CA THR A 370 -18.92 18.34 6.43
C THR A 370 -18.34 16.95 6.74
N PRO A 371 -19.04 16.12 7.53
CA PRO A 371 -18.49 14.83 7.91
C PRO A 371 -18.32 13.93 6.68
N LEU A 372 -17.16 13.27 6.58
CA LEU A 372 -16.75 12.48 5.42
C LEU A 372 -17.82 11.47 4.96
N HIS A 373 -18.53 10.87 5.90
CA HIS A 373 -19.60 9.89 5.62
C HIS A 373 -20.90 10.49 5.04
N LYS A 374 -21.05 11.82 4.95
CA LYS A 374 -22.25 12.48 4.38
C LYS A 374 -21.98 13.23 3.08
N ARG A 375 -20.72 13.31 2.64
CA ARG A 375 -20.35 14.02 1.42
C ARG A 375 -20.78 13.20 0.21
N THR A 376 -21.34 13.82 -0.82
CA THR A 376 -21.78 13.12 -2.04
C THR A 376 -20.58 12.67 -2.88
N THR A 377 -20.66 11.46 -3.44
CA THR A 377 -19.65 10.86 -4.33
C THR A 377 -19.88 11.31 -5.76
N ASN A 378 -18.81 11.66 -6.48
CA ASN A 378 -18.87 11.92 -7.90
C ASN A 378 -19.32 10.66 -8.66
N ASN A 379 -20.33 10.79 -9.52
CA ASN A 379 -21.00 9.68 -10.19
C ASN A 379 -20.51 9.42 -11.61
N VAL A 380 -19.67 10.29 -12.16
CA VAL A 380 -19.00 10.08 -13.45
C VAL A 380 -17.51 9.91 -13.21
N LEU A 381 -16.92 8.87 -13.80
CA LEU A 381 -15.48 8.61 -13.83
C LEU A 381 -15.04 8.52 -15.28
N VAL A 382 -14.08 9.36 -15.67
CA VAL A 382 -13.45 9.31 -16.99
C VAL A 382 -12.00 8.88 -16.81
N VAL A 383 -11.60 7.85 -17.53
CA VAL A 383 -10.26 7.27 -17.51
C VAL A 383 -9.69 7.34 -18.92
N HIS A 384 -8.49 7.88 -19.07
CA HIS A 384 -7.75 7.91 -20.32
C HIS A 384 -6.83 6.69 -20.43
N ASN A 385 -6.46 6.31 -21.66
CA ASN A 385 -5.55 5.19 -21.92
C ASN A 385 -4.14 5.38 -21.32
N ASP A 386 -3.73 6.63 -21.04
CA ASP A 386 -2.48 6.95 -20.36
C ASP A 386 -2.52 6.69 -18.83
N GLY A 387 -3.70 6.35 -18.30
CA GLY A 387 -3.93 6.13 -16.87
C GLY A 387 -4.39 7.34 -16.08
N SER A 388 -4.41 8.51 -16.71
CA SER A 388 -4.96 9.71 -16.09
C SER A 388 -6.48 9.56 -15.98
N TYR A 389 -7.06 10.19 -14.96
CA TYR A 389 -8.50 10.11 -14.73
C TYR A 389 -9.01 11.35 -14.03
N PHE A 390 -10.29 11.64 -14.22
CA PHE A 390 -11.02 12.63 -13.46
C PHE A 390 -12.44 12.17 -13.18
N THR A 391 -13.06 12.81 -12.20
CA THR A 391 -14.42 12.46 -11.76
C THR A 391 -15.25 13.72 -11.61
N VAL A 392 -16.49 13.65 -12.08
CA VAL A 392 -17.45 14.76 -12.10
C VAL A 392 -18.75 14.31 -11.46
N TYR A 393 -19.46 15.26 -10.85
CA TYR A 393 -20.80 15.01 -10.33
C TYR A 393 -21.83 15.58 -11.31
N ASP A 394 -22.69 14.71 -11.84
CA ASP A 394 -23.83 15.05 -12.70
C ASP A 394 -25.13 14.78 -11.93
N GLU A 395 -25.85 15.84 -11.58
CA GLU A 395 -27.14 15.76 -10.87
C GLU A 395 -28.26 15.09 -11.68
N THR A 396 -28.14 15.11 -13.01
CA THR A 396 -29.18 14.62 -13.92
C THR A 396 -29.06 13.13 -14.22
N LEU A 397 -27.93 12.51 -13.83
CA LEU A 397 -27.69 11.09 -13.99
C LEU A 397 -28.42 10.29 -12.91
N ARG A 398 -29.59 9.73 -13.27
CA ARG A 398 -30.30 8.70 -12.49
C ARG A 398 -30.53 7.47 -13.37
N ILE A 399 -30.02 6.32 -12.96
CA ILE A 399 -30.20 5.09 -13.73
C ILE A 399 -31.66 4.65 -13.60
N GLY A 400 -32.39 4.67 -14.72
CA GLY A 400 -33.84 4.44 -14.77
C GLY A 400 -34.73 5.69 -14.78
N GLY A 401 -34.16 6.91 -14.68
CA GLY A 401 -34.89 8.18 -14.81
C GLY A 401 -35.23 8.56 -16.26
N GLU A 402 -35.94 9.67 -16.48
CA GLU A 402 -36.38 10.12 -17.82
C GLU A 402 -35.22 10.27 -18.81
N ARG A 403 -34.06 10.79 -18.38
CA ARG A 403 -32.84 10.88 -19.21
C ARG A 403 -32.30 9.50 -19.60
N HIS A 404 -32.30 8.54 -18.67
CA HIS A 404 -31.90 7.16 -18.95
C HIS A 404 -32.88 6.46 -19.90
N GLN A 405 -34.18 6.70 -19.74
CA GLN A 405 -35.21 6.18 -20.64
C GLN A 405 -35.11 6.82 -22.02
N MET A 406 -34.81 8.12 -22.13
CA MET A 406 -34.55 8.79 -23.41
C MET A 406 -33.30 8.25 -24.11
N ILE A 407 -32.21 8.04 -23.38
CA ILE A 407 -30.97 7.47 -23.94
C ILE A 407 -31.18 6.00 -24.35
N ALA A 408 -31.83 5.20 -23.50
CA ALA A 408 -32.18 3.82 -23.82
C ALA A 408 -33.18 3.74 -24.99
N SER A 409 -34.11 4.70 -25.11
CA SER A 409 -35.02 4.78 -26.24
C SER A 409 -34.33 5.26 -27.51
N LEU A 410 -33.38 6.20 -27.44
CA LEU A 410 -32.57 6.66 -28.58
C LEU A 410 -31.65 5.56 -29.11
N ALA A 411 -31.10 4.71 -28.23
CA ALA A 411 -30.40 3.49 -28.63
C ALA A 411 -31.33 2.49 -29.33
N ASN A 412 -32.58 2.37 -28.87
CA ASN A 412 -33.61 1.55 -29.51
C ASN A 412 -34.16 2.13 -30.83
N ASP A 413 -34.13 3.46 -31.00
CA ASP A 413 -34.71 4.17 -32.16
C ASP A 413 -33.71 4.25 -33.35
N ASN A 414 -32.42 4.10 -33.08
CA ASN A 414 -31.42 3.72 -34.10
C ASN A 414 -31.57 2.23 -34.43
N GLY A 415 -32.71 1.88 -35.04
CA GLY A 415 -33.18 0.52 -35.30
C GLY A 415 -32.22 -0.36 -36.08
N LYS A 416 -31.28 -1.00 -35.37
CA LYS A 416 -30.51 -2.15 -35.86
C LYS A 416 -29.90 -3.05 -34.79
N ASP A 417 -30.39 -3.07 -33.56
CA ASP A 417 -30.05 -4.15 -32.64
C ASP A 417 -30.93 -5.38 -32.91
N THR A 418 -30.41 -6.23 -33.78
CA THR A 418 -30.83 -7.63 -33.87
C THR A 418 -30.39 -8.31 -32.58
N ASP A 419 -31.31 -8.65 -31.69
CA ASP A 419 -31.06 -9.64 -30.64
C ASP A 419 -30.50 -10.91 -31.31
N LYS A 420 -29.18 -11.09 -31.18
CA LYS A 420 -28.44 -12.26 -31.68
C LYS A 420 -28.04 -13.06 -30.45
N ALA A 421 -28.54 -14.29 -30.38
CA ALA A 421 -28.03 -15.24 -29.39
C ALA A 421 -26.74 -15.87 -29.93
N PHE A 422 -25.65 -15.73 -29.17
CA PHE A 422 -24.36 -16.34 -29.46
C PHE A 422 -24.19 -17.61 -28.63
N GLN A 423 -23.91 -18.73 -29.29
CA GLN A 423 -23.54 -19.97 -28.61
C GLN A 423 -22.10 -20.35 -29.00
N LEU A 424 -21.24 -20.42 -27.99
CA LEU A 424 -19.86 -20.89 -28.10
C LEU A 424 -19.80 -22.37 -27.71
N SER A 425 -19.19 -23.19 -28.55
CA SER A 425 -18.98 -24.62 -28.28
C SER A 425 -17.52 -24.99 -28.54
N PHE A 426 -16.85 -25.52 -27.52
CA PHE A 426 -15.50 -26.05 -27.62
C PHE A 426 -15.58 -27.52 -28.03
N LEU A 427 -15.19 -27.82 -29.26
CA LEU A 427 -15.02 -29.19 -29.76
C LEU A 427 -13.50 -29.41 -29.93
N GLU A 428 -12.97 -30.60 -29.67
CA GLU A 428 -11.58 -30.87 -30.04
C GLU A 428 -11.50 -31.28 -31.53
N PRO A 429 -10.62 -30.69 -32.37
CA PRO A 429 -9.66 -29.61 -32.11
C PRO A 429 -10.08 -28.28 -32.78
N GLY A 430 -11.25 -27.71 -32.44
CA GLY A 430 -11.70 -26.43 -33.01
C GLY A 430 -12.93 -25.81 -32.35
N MET A 431 -13.01 -24.48 -32.35
CA MET A 431 -14.14 -23.74 -31.79
C MET A 431 -15.22 -23.52 -32.85
N ARG A 432 -16.48 -23.77 -32.49
CA ARG A 432 -17.64 -23.41 -33.33
C ARG A 432 -18.42 -22.28 -32.66
N VAL A 433 -18.55 -21.16 -33.37
CA VAL A 433 -19.45 -20.06 -32.99
C VAL A 433 -20.70 -20.15 -33.84
N ARG A 434 -21.87 -20.20 -33.20
CA ARG A 434 -23.16 -20.13 -33.86
C ARG A 434 -23.87 -18.83 -33.50
N ILE A 435 -24.30 -18.12 -34.54
CA ILE A 435 -25.12 -16.93 -34.43
C ILE A 435 -26.55 -17.33 -34.79
N HIS A 436 -27.47 -17.17 -33.85
CA HIS A 436 -28.89 -17.40 -34.06
C HIS A 436 -29.62 -16.05 -34.20
N PRO A 437 -29.92 -15.60 -35.43
CA PRO A 437 -30.75 -14.43 -35.65
C PRO A 437 -32.24 -14.79 -35.52
N LEU A 438 -33.05 -13.88 -34.96
CA LEU A 438 -34.52 -14.03 -34.87
C LEU A 438 -35.21 -14.11 -36.25
N LYS A 439 -34.59 -13.54 -37.29
CA LYS A 439 -34.99 -13.70 -38.70
C LYS A 439 -33.75 -14.00 -39.56
N GLY A 440 -33.79 -15.08 -40.32
CA GLY A 440 -32.73 -15.49 -41.24
C GLY A 440 -32.17 -16.89 -40.94
N ARG A 441 -31.19 -17.32 -41.72
CA ARG A 441 -30.52 -18.62 -41.50
C ARG A 441 -29.42 -18.47 -40.45
N PRO A 442 -29.29 -19.40 -39.51
CA PRO A 442 -28.19 -19.40 -38.54
C PRO A 442 -26.86 -19.49 -39.27
N GLN A 443 -25.90 -18.68 -38.86
CA GLN A 443 -24.54 -18.70 -39.38
C GLN A 443 -23.62 -19.42 -38.39
N SER A 444 -22.79 -20.32 -38.89
CA SER A 444 -21.80 -21.02 -38.09
C SER A 444 -20.41 -20.80 -38.66
N VAL A 445 -19.48 -20.36 -37.81
CA VAL A 445 -18.07 -20.20 -38.14
C VAL A 445 -17.26 -21.25 -37.37
N PHE A 446 -16.35 -21.94 -38.06
CA PHE A 446 -15.49 -22.97 -37.48
C PHE A 446 -14.03 -22.50 -37.50
N PHE A 447 -13.42 -22.44 -36.31
CA PHE A 447 -12.04 -22.02 -36.13
C PHE A 447 -11.17 -23.25 -35.85
N LYS A 448 -10.18 -23.53 -36.70
CA LYS A 448 -9.27 -24.69 -36.59
C LYS A 448 -8.02 -24.45 -35.74
N SER A 449 -7.57 -23.20 -35.62
CA SER A 449 -6.37 -22.79 -34.88
C SER A 449 -6.55 -21.39 -34.32
N CYS A 450 -7.48 -21.21 -33.38
CA CYS A 450 -7.72 -19.94 -32.71
C CYS A 450 -7.14 -19.98 -31.30
N SER A 451 -6.22 -19.06 -31.00
CA SER A 451 -5.82 -18.76 -29.62
C SER A 451 -6.74 -17.65 -29.14
N MET A 452 -7.69 -17.98 -28.27
CA MET A 452 -8.59 -17.01 -27.65
C MET A 452 -8.11 -16.76 -26.23
N ARG A 453 -7.71 -15.51 -25.94
CA ARG A 453 -7.43 -15.06 -24.59
C ARG A 453 -8.68 -14.33 -24.11
N LEU A 454 -9.50 -14.99 -23.28
CA LEU A 454 -10.54 -14.28 -22.52
C LEU A 454 -9.83 -13.56 -21.37
N ILE A 455 -9.80 -12.23 -21.46
CA ILE A 455 -9.43 -11.37 -20.33
C ILE A 455 -10.76 -10.97 -19.71
N GLU A 456 -11.06 -11.46 -18.51
CA GLU A 456 -12.14 -10.88 -17.72
C GLU A 456 -11.69 -9.48 -17.30
N THR A 457 -12.15 -8.48 -18.03
CA THR A 457 -11.91 -7.07 -17.73
C THR A 457 -12.81 -6.62 -16.58
N ILE A 458 -12.42 -5.56 -15.88
CA ILE A 458 -13.14 -5.05 -14.71
C ILE A 458 -14.53 -4.46 -15.02
N ASP A 459 -14.82 -4.19 -16.29
CA ASP A 459 -16.10 -3.73 -16.81
C ASP A 459 -16.99 -4.88 -17.32
N SER A 460 -16.51 -6.12 -17.23
CA SER A 460 -17.26 -7.32 -17.65
C SER A 460 -18.62 -7.42 -16.94
N GLY A 461 -19.69 -7.39 -17.74
CA GLY A 461 -21.08 -7.44 -17.28
C GLY A 461 -21.70 -6.08 -16.94
N ILE A 462 -20.99 -4.96 -17.12
CA ILE A 462 -21.56 -3.60 -17.08
C ILE A 462 -22.19 -3.30 -18.45
N PRO A 463 -23.47 -2.88 -18.52
CA PRO A 463 -24.09 -2.54 -19.80
C PRO A 463 -23.45 -1.31 -20.46
N GLU A 464 -23.18 -1.40 -21.76
CA GLU A 464 -22.60 -0.33 -22.57
C GLU A 464 -23.65 0.70 -23.01
N LEU A 465 -23.28 1.97 -23.03
CA LEU A 465 -24.13 3.08 -23.44
C LEU A 465 -23.71 3.57 -24.84
N GLN A 466 -24.54 3.34 -25.86
CA GLN A 466 -24.21 3.68 -27.26
C GLN A 466 -24.29 5.18 -27.57
N THR A 467 -25.09 5.97 -26.84
CA THR A 467 -25.32 7.40 -27.12
C THR A 467 -25.43 8.22 -25.83
N ASP A 468 -24.51 9.15 -25.62
CA ASP A 468 -24.65 10.24 -24.65
C ASP A 468 -24.09 11.51 -25.30
N PRO A 469 -24.88 12.61 -25.40
CA PRO A 469 -24.43 13.86 -26.01
C PRO A 469 -23.37 14.60 -25.20
N ASP A 470 -23.15 14.22 -23.95
CA ASP A 470 -22.27 14.99 -23.06
C ASP A 470 -20.80 14.57 -23.20
N ASN A 471 -19.97 15.56 -23.51
CA ASN A 471 -18.52 15.45 -23.43
C ASN A 471 -18.08 16.01 -22.06
N TYR A 472 -17.73 15.13 -21.13
CA TYR A 472 -17.21 15.54 -19.84
C TYR A 472 -15.78 16.09 -20.02
N GLU A 473 -15.55 17.29 -19.50
CA GLU A 473 -14.24 17.93 -19.45
C GLU A 473 -13.67 17.90 -18.03
N ASP A 474 -12.34 17.88 -17.92
CA ASP A 474 -11.68 17.91 -16.61
C ASP A 474 -11.74 19.32 -16.02
N THR A 475 -12.67 19.54 -15.09
CA THR A 475 -12.78 20.78 -14.32
C THR A 475 -12.00 20.71 -13.00
N SER A 476 -11.07 19.76 -12.84
CA SER A 476 -10.37 19.56 -11.57
C SER A 476 -9.34 20.67 -11.29
N GLY A 477 -9.45 21.28 -10.10
CA GLY A 477 -8.46 22.25 -9.63
C GLY A 477 -7.16 21.60 -9.17
N TYR A 478 -6.11 22.42 -8.99
CA TYR A 478 -4.79 21.98 -8.55
C TYR A 478 -4.81 21.13 -7.26
N ASP A 479 -5.67 21.47 -6.30
CA ASP A 479 -5.81 20.71 -5.05
C ASP A 479 -6.26 19.27 -5.28
N ARG A 480 -7.14 19.05 -6.25
CA ARG A 480 -7.66 17.73 -6.61
C ARG A 480 -6.59 16.93 -7.34
N SER A 481 -5.83 17.55 -8.24
CA SER A 481 -4.68 16.92 -8.90
C SER A 481 -3.59 16.52 -7.91
N TYR A 482 -3.31 17.37 -6.93
CA TYR A 482 -2.41 17.03 -5.82
C TYR A 482 -2.95 15.86 -4.98
N ALA A 483 -4.24 15.87 -4.64
CA ALA A 483 -4.89 14.77 -3.91
C ALA A 483 -4.80 13.43 -4.67
N LYS A 484 -5.01 13.45 -6.00
CA LYS A 484 -4.85 12.29 -6.88
C LYS A 484 -3.41 11.76 -6.82
N TRP A 485 -2.42 12.65 -6.92
CA TRP A 485 -1.01 12.28 -6.88
C TRP A 485 -0.58 11.69 -5.53
N ILE A 486 -0.99 12.28 -4.41
CA ILE A 486 -0.47 11.89 -3.08
C ILE A 486 -1.07 10.58 -2.55
N ILE A 487 -2.34 10.28 -2.83
CA ILE A 487 -3.03 9.12 -2.24
C ILE A 487 -4.02 8.43 -3.18
N GLY A 488 -4.37 9.05 -4.32
CA GLY A 488 -5.32 8.52 -5.29
C GLY A 488 -4.96 7.14 -5.82
N LEU A 489 -5.95 6.42 -6.35
CA LEU A 489 -5.73 5.12 -6.98
C LEU A 489 -4.98 5.29 -8.30
N ASP A 490 -4.07 4.36 -8.57
CA ASP A 490 -3.41 4.21 -9.87
C ASP A 490 -4.29 3.31 -10.72
N TRP A 491 -5.11 3.93 -11.58
CA TRP A 491 -6.11 3.19 -12.34
C TRP A 491 -5.49 2.32 -13.43
N THR A 492 -4.29 2.61 -13.94
CA THR A 492 -3.63 1.74 -14.94
C THR A 492 -3.53 0.30 -14.46
N GLY A 493 -2.94 0.09 -13.28
CA GLY A 493 -2.78 -1.24 -12.70
C GLY A 493 -4.06 -1.91 -12.20
N TYR A 494 -5.19 -1.20 -12.18
CA TYR A 494 -6.49 -1.79 -11.83
C TYR A 494 -7.41 -1.99 -13.05
N ILE A 495 -7.17 -1.23 -14.12
CA ILE A 495 -7.97 -1.26 -15.34
C ILE A 495 -7.36 -2.16 -16.40
N ASP A 496 -6.03 -2.36 -16.42
CA ASP A 496 -5.26 -3.16 -17.40
C ASP A 496 -6.16 -3.84 -18.46
N LEU A 497 -6.40 -3.02 -19.50
CA LEU A 497 -7.11 -3.29 -20.75
C LEU A 497 -6.47 -4.44 -21.54
#